data_AF-A0A2I0TTV3-F1
#
_entry.id   AF-A0A2I0TTV3-F1
#
_cell.length_a   1.000
_cell.length_b   1.000
_cell.length_c   1.000
_cell.angle_alpha   90.00
_cell.angle_beta   90.00
_cell.angle_gamma   90.00
#
_symmetry.space_group_name_H-M   'P 1'
#
loop_
_entity.id
_entity.type
_entity.pdbx_description
1 polymer ?
#
loop_
_entity_poly.entity_id
_entity_poly.type
_entity_poly.pdbx_seq_one_letter_code
_entity_poly.pdbx_strand_id
1 'polypeptide(L)'
;MNLHSKRVISDKKYSEQRLDVLSALVLAENTLNGPSTKQRRLIVSLALSVGTQMKTFKDEELIPLQLVLKKLDLISELTERVRAQCDCCFLYWHRAVFPIYLDDVYENAVDSARLHYMFSALRDCVPAMMHARHLESYEVLLECYDKEIMEVLNEGLDVLEIMRNIHVFVSRYLYNLNNQYPFERADKFNRGIRKLGITPDGQSYLDQFRQLISQIGNAMGYVRMIRSGGLHCCSSAIRQLDSVLSDLTRNFAEGTEYFKMLVDVFAPEFRSPKNMHLRNFYIIVPPLTLNFVEHSISCKEKLNKKNKSGAAFTDDGFAMGVAYILKLLDQYQEFDSLHWFQSVREKYVKEIRAVAKQQNVQSTNQDEKLLQTMNLTHKRLEVCLQEFELLYFSLSSARIFFRADKTAAEENQEKKEKEEESVKASNGDLSNPTPADPVVK
;
A
#
# COMPACT_ATOMS: atom_id res chain seq x y z
N MET A 1 29.50 1.81 -44.58
CA MET A 1 30.92 1.39 -44.48
C MET A 1 31.27 0.34 -45.55
N ASN A 2 30.48 -0.73 -45.73
CA ASN A 2 30.69 -1.73 -46.78
C ASN A 2 30.79 -1.24 -48.25
N LEU A 3 30.19 -0.10 -48.60
CA LEU A 3 30.35 0.49 -49.95
C LEU A 3 31.69 1.23 -50.12
N HIS A 4 32.21 1.82 -49.05
CA HIS A 4 33.44 2.63 -49.05
C HIS A 4 34.67 1.76 -48.91
N SER A 5 34.60 0.68 -48.12
CA SER A 5 35.62 -0.37 -48.12
C SER A 5 35.82 -0.93 -49.53
N LYS A 6 34.74 -1.17 -50.28
CA LYS A 6 34.79 -1.60 -51.69
C LYS A 6 35.35 -0.55 -52.65
N ARG A 7 35.11 0.76 -52.44
CA ARG A 7 35.69 1.85 -53.26
C ARG A 7 37.21 2.03 -53.06
N VAL A 8 37.74 1.70 -51.88
CA VAL A 8 39.19 1.79 -51.60
C VAL A 8 39.93 0.59 -52.18
N ILE A 9 39.29 -0.58 -52.28
CA ILE A 9 39.86 -1.83 -52.80
C ILE A 9 40.07 -1.81 -54.33
N SER A 10 39.37 -0.94 -55.08
CA SER A 10 39.44 -0.90 -56.55
C SER A 10 40.69 -0.22 -57.14
N ASP A 11 41.56 0.37 -56.31
CA ASP A 11 42.68 1.22 -56.76
C ASP A 11 44.03 0.47 -56.62
N LYS A 12 44.67 0.12 -57.75
CA LYS A 12 45.81 -0.83 -57.86
C LYS A 12 47.16 -0.39 -57.25
N LYS A 13 47.21 0.65 -56.41
CA LYS A 13 48.41 1.05 -55.65
C LYS A 13 48.10 1.09 -54.16
N TYR A 14 48.38 -0.01 -53.46
CA TYR A 14 48.31 -0.09 -52.01
C TYR A 14 49.48 0.68 -51.39
N SER A 15 49.19 1.87 -50.86
CA SER A 15 50.07 2.57 -49.91
C SER A 15 49.74 2.06 -48.50
N GLU A 16 50.73 1.82 -47.64
CA GLU A 16 50.54 1.39 -46.25
C GLU A 16 49.49 2.23 -45.51
N GLN A 17 49.50 3.54 -45.74
CA GLN A 17 48.54 4.48 -45.16
C GLN A 17 47.08 4.24 -45.57
N ARG A 18 46.82 3.67 -46.76
CA ARG A 18 45.45 3.32 -47.19
C ARG A 18 44.95 2.03 -46.52
N LEU A 19 45.85 1.12 -46.19
CA LEU A 19 45.56 -0.14 -45.51
C LEU A 19 45.19 0.13 -44.04
N ASP A 20 45.87 1.08 -43.40
CA ASP A 20 45.55 1.56 -42.05
C ASP A 20 44.16 2.21 -41.99
N VAL A 21 43.82 3.05 -42.97
CA VAL A 21 42.48 3.67 -43.07
C VAL A 21 41.39 2.62 -43.24
N LEU A 22 41.60 1.63 -44.11
CA LEU A 22 40.63 0.55 -44.32
C LEU A 22 40.43 -0.28 -43.05
N SER A 23 41.52 -0.60 -42.36
CA SER A 23 41.50 -1.36 -41.10
C SER A 23 40.78 -0.59 -39.99
N ALA A 24 40.99 0.73 -39.91
CA ALA A 24 40.26 1.60 -38.97
C ALA A 24 38.75 1.60 -39.26
N LEU A 25 38.33 1.65 -40.52
CA LEU A 25 36.90 1.62 -40.86
C LEU A 25 36.24 0.26 -40.57
N VAL A 26 36.94 -0.85 -40.82
CA VAL A 26 36.46 -2.19 -40.45
C VAL A 26 36.35 -2.33 -38.93
N LEU A 27 37.32 -1.79 -38.19
CA LEU A 27 37.27 -1.76 -36.73
C LEU A 27 36.07 -0.95 -36.21
N ALA A 28 35.78 0.21 -36.83
CA ALA A 28 34.61 1.02 -36.49
C ALA A 28 33.29 0.28 -36.78
N GLU A 29 33.18 -0.42 -37.91
CA GLU A 29 32.00 -1.23 -38.24
C GLU A 29 31.78 -2.37 -37.25
N ASN A 30 32.84 -3.12 -36.92
CA ASN A 30 32.75 -4.24 -35.98
C ASN A 30 32.44 -3.78 -34.54
N THR A 31 32.94 -2.62 -34.13
CA THR A 31 32.66 -2.07 -32.79
C THR A 31 31.25 -1.49 -32.66
N LEU A 32 30.69 -0.96 -33.75
CA LEU A 32 29.30 -0.50 -33.84
C LEU A 32 28.28 -1.66 -33.82
N ASN A 33 28.65 -2.86 -34.28
CA ASN A 33 27.80 -4.05 -34.28
C ASN A 33 27.59 -4.69 -32.89
N GLY A 34 27.77 -3.94 -31.80
CA GLY A 34 27.50 -4.45 -30.45
C GLY A 34 27.17 -3.35 -29.44
N PRO A 35 27.15 -3.65 -28.12
CA PRO A 35 26.68 -2.72 -27.11
C PRO A 35 27.50 -1.43 -27.06
N SER A 36 26.83 -0.28 -26.94
CA SER A 36 27.44 1.06 -26.98
C SER A 36 28.10 1.46 -25.65
N THR A 37 29.09 0.68 -25.20
CA THR A 37 29.87 1.00 -23.99
C THR A 37 30.77 2.22 -24.21
N LYS A 38 31.14 2.93 -23.14
CA LYS A 38 32.05 4.10 -23.20
C LYS A 38 33.35 3.79 -23.96
N GLN A 39 33.92 2.61 -23.72
CA GLN A 39 35.15 2.15 -24.39
C GLN A 39 34.95 1.93 -25.90
N ARG A 40 33.84 1.31 -26.31
CA ARG A 40 33.55 1.07 -27.73
C ARG A 40 33.27 2.36 -28.48
N ARG A 41 32.53 3.30 -27.89
CA ARG A 41 32.27 4.63 -28.47
C ARG A 41 33.56 5.41 -28.68
N LEU A 42 34.50 5.31 -27.72
CA LEU A 42 35.84 5.91 -27.85
C LEU A 42 36.65 5.27 -28.99
N ILE A 43 36.62 3.93 -29.12
CA ILE A 43 37.28 3.22 -30.23
C ILE A 43 36.67 3.64 -31.58
N VAL A 44 35.35 3.73 -31.69
CA VAL A 44 34.66 4.20 -32.91
C VAL A 44 35.06 5.64 -33.26
N SER A 45 35.11 6.53 -32.26
CA SER A 45 35.52 7.93 -32.46
C SER A 45 36.96 8.04 -32.95
N LEU A 46 37.89 7.28 -32.35
CA LEU A 46 39.29 7.22 -32.77
C LEU A 46 39.43 6.63 -34.18
N ALA A 47 38.75 5.52 -34.45
CA ALA A 47 38.80 4.84 -35.74
C ALA A 47 38.23 5.70 -36.88
N LEU A 48 37.16 6.45 -36.63
CA LEU A 48 36.61 7.41 -37.59
C LEU A 48 37.51 8.65 -37.75
N SER A 49 38.18 9.09 -36.69
CA SER A 49 39.16 10.19 -36.76
C SER A 49 40.35 9.82 -37.65
N VAL A 50 40.83 8.58 -37.59
CA VAL A 50 41.88 8.07 -38.51
C VAL A 50 41.32 7.84 -39.91
N GLY A 51 40.12 7.25 -40.02
CA GLY A 51 39.48 6.94 -41.30
C GLY A 51 39.08 8.15 -42.14
N THR A 52 39.01 9.35 -41.56
CA THR A 52 38.66 10.61 -42.24
C THR A 52 39.87 11.42 -42.72
N GLN A 53 41.09 11.09 -42.27
CA GLN A 53 42.32 11.84 -42.62
C GLN A 53 42.63 11.84 -44.12
N MET A 54 42.20 10.80 -44.87
CA MET A 54 42.45 10.66 -46.30
C MET A 54 41.33 11.22 -47.20
N LYS A 55 40.39 12.02 -46.65
CA LYS A 55 39.18 12.48 -47.38
C LYS A 55 38.40 11.34 -48.06
N THR A 56 38.41 10.16 -47.43
CA THR A 56 37.76 8.95 -47.97
C THR A 56 36.23 9.10 -48.01
N PHE A 57 35.68 9.95 -47.14
CA PHE A 57 34.28 10.36 -47.16
C PHE A 57 34.13 11.74 -47.78
N LYS A 58 33.07 11.92 -48.58
CA LYS A 58 32.60 13.26 -48.96
C LYS A 58 31.86 13.88 -47.77
N ASP A 59 31.89 15.21 -47.63
CA ASP A 59 31.24 15.92 -46.53
C ASP A 59 29.73 15.59 -46.44
N GLU A 60 29.07 15.43 -47.58
CA GLU A 60 27.66 15.02 -47.69
C GLU A 60 27.34 13.66 -47.06
N GLU A 61 28.31 12.73 -47.02
CA GLU A 61 28.17 11.38 -46.46
C GLU A 61 28.63 11.32 -44.99
N LEU A 62 29.54 12.21 -44.60
CA LEU A 62 30.09 12.27 -43.24
C LEU A 62 29.10 12.93 -42.26
N ILE A 63 28.37 13.95 -42.70
CA ILE A 63 27.41 14.69 -41.87
C ILE A 63 26.29 13.77 -41.31
N PRO A 64 25.62 12.92 -42.12
CA PRO A 64 24.61 12.00 -41.61
C PRO A 64 25.18 10.99 -40.61
N LEU A 65 26.40 10.47 -40.85
CA LEU A 65 27.06 9.52 -39.96
C LEU A 65 27.39 10.16 -38.60
N GLN A 66 27.93 11.38 -38.59
CA GLN A 66 28.19 12.13 -37.37
C GLN A 66 26.91 12.42 -36.59
N LEU A 67 25.80 12.73 -37.27
CA LEU A 67 24.51 12.97 -36.62
C LEU A 67 23.98 11.71 -35.92
N VAL A 68 24.08 10.54 -36.56
CA VAL A 68 23.65 9.27 -35.97
C VAL A 68 24.52 8.89 -34.78
N LEU A 69 25.84 9.07 -34.86
CA LEU A 69 26.75 8.81 -33.74
C LEU A 69 26.48 9.74 -32.56
N LYS A 70 26.20 11.02 -32.80
CA LYS A 70 25.77 11.96 -31.75
C LYS A 70 24.47 11.51 -31.07
N LYS A 71 23.50 11.01 -31.83
CA LYS A 71 22.26 10.44 -31.25
C LYS A 71 22.56 9.20 -30.42
N LEU A 72 23.46 8.33 -30.89
CA LEU A 72 23.87 7.14 -30.17
C LEU A 72 24.56 7.49 -28.83
N ASP A 73 25.42 8.51 -28.83
CA ASP A 73 26.05 9.04 -27.62
C ASP A 73 25.02 9.56 -26.62
N LEU A 74 24.05 10.35 -27.08
CA LEU A 74 22.97 10.89 -26.25
C LEU A 74 22.14 9.78 -25.61
N ILE A 75 21.76 8.75 -26.37
CA ILE A 75 20.98 7.61 -25.85
C ILE A 75 21.82 6.80 -24.85
N SER A 76 23.10 6.60 -25.15
CA SER A 76 24.01 5.82 -24.30
C SER A 76 24.32 6.50 -22.96
N GLU A 77 24.15 7.83 -22.88
CA GLU A 77 24.40 8.64 -21.69
C GLU A 77 23.12 9.15 -21.02
N LEU A 78 21.94 8.77 -21.53
CA LEU A 78 20.67 9.32 -21.08
C LEU A 78 20.49 9.20 -19.57
N THR A 79 20.74 8.01 -19.01
CA THR A 79 20.58 7.75 -17.57
C THR A 79 21.55 8.57 -16.71
N GLU A 80 22.81 8.73 -17.15
CA GLU A 80 23.79 9.54 -16.42
C GLU A 80 23.43 11.03 -16.47
N ARG A 81 22.97 11.51 -17.63
CA ARG A 81 22.54 12.91 -17.80
C ARG A 81 21.28 13.24 -17.01
N VAL A 82 20.27 12.38 -17.04
CA VAL A 82 19.05 12.55 -16.25
C VAL A 82 19.40 12.56 -14.75
N ARG A 83 20.23 11.62 -14.29
CA ARG A 83 20.68 11.59 -12.89
C ARG A 83 21.42 12.87 -12.49
N ALA A 84 22.31 13.37 -13.34
CA ALA A 84 23.06 14.60 -13.05
C ALA A 84 22.20 15.87 -13.02
N GLN A 85 21.11 15.93 -13.79
CA GLN A 85 20.20 17.08 -13.81
C GLN A 85 19.13 17.01 -12.70
N CYS A 86 18.81 15.81 -12.22
CA CYS A 86 17.85 15.59 -11.14
C CYS A 86 18.50 15.51 -9.75
N ASP A 87 19.81 15.72 -9.64
CA ASP A 87 20.55 15.62 -8.38
C ASP A 87 20.20 16.77 -7.43
N CYS A 88 19.44 16.46 -6.38
CA CYS A 88 19.05 17.43 -5.36
C CYS A 88 20.06 17.53 -4.19
N CYS A 89 21.31 17.08 -4.36
CA CYS A 89 22.37 17.18 -3.34
C CYS A 89 22.49 18.57 -2.69
N PHE A 90 22.18 19.64 -3.42
CA PHE A 90 22.25 21.01 -2.91
C PHE A 90 21.35 21.25 -1.67
N LEU A 91 20.26 20.49 -1.51
CA LEU A 91 19.34 20.63 -0.37
C LEU A 91 20.03 20.39 0.98
N TYR A 92 21.11 19.61 1.01
CA TYR A 92 21.92 19.44 2.22
C TYR A 92 22.45 20.77 2.77
N TRP A 93 22.84 21.69 1.89
CA TRP A 93 23.35 23.01 2.25
C TRP A 93 22.23 24.01 2.55
N HIS A 94 21.00 23.69 2.15
CA HIS A 94 19.81 24.53 2.29
C HIS A 94 18.72 23.84 3.12
N ARG A 95 19.11 23.11 4.17
CA ARG A 95 18.19 22.37 5.06
C ARG A 95 17.07 23.23 5.67
N ALA A 96 17.32 24.53 5.85
CA ALA A 96 16.32 25.49 6.32
C ALA A 96 15.09 25.62 5.40
N VAL A 97 15.18 25.18 4.13
CA VAL A 97 14.05 25.15 3.19
C VAL A 97 13.03 24.07 3.59
N PHE A 98 13.46 22.98 4.25
CA PHE A 98 12.58 21.87 4.57
C PHE A 98 11.49 22.23 5.60
N PRO A 99 11.79 22.89 6.74
CA PRO A 99 10.75 23.42 7.63
C PRO A 99 9.77 24.37 6.93
N ILE A 100 10.28 25.31 6.12
CA ILE A 100 9.45 26.30 5.41
C ILE A 100 8.51 25.62 4.41
N TYR A 101 9.00 24.58 3.73
CA TYR A 101 8.18 23.75 2.85
C TYR A 101 7.10 22.98 3.62
N LEU A 102 7.42 22.47 4.82
CA LEU A 102 6.42 21.81 5.66
C LEU A 102 5.35 22.79 6.15
N ASP A 103 5.73 24.02 6.52
CA ASP A 103 4.80 25.08 6.91
C ASP A 103 3.86 25.45 5.74
N ASP A 104 4.38 25.58 4.51
CA ASP A 104 3.57 25.86 3.32
C ASP A 104 2.62 24.69 2.97
N VAL A 105 3.10 23.45 3.06
CA VAL A 105 2.27 22.25 2.88
C VAL A 105 1.17 22.17 3.96
N TYR A 106 1.49 22.59 5.19
CA TYR A 106 0.56 22.63 6.32
C TYR A 106 -0.54 23.68 6.12
N GLU A 107 -0.18 24.92 5.77
CA GLU A 107 -1.14 26.01 5.60
C GLU A 107 -2.02 25.83 4.36
N ASN A 108 -1.44 25.36 3.25
CA ASN A 108 -2.14 25.32 1.96
C ASN A 108 -2.74 23.93 1.63
N ALA A 109 -2.54 22.92 2.49
CA ALA A 109 -3.03 21.53 2.33
C ALA A 109 -2.82 20.95 0.93
N VAL A 110 -1.74 21.38 0.25
CA VAL A 110 -1.47 21.03 -1.15
C VAL A 110 -0.94 19.60 -1.18
N ASP A 111 -1.82 18.69 -1.62
CA ASP A 111 -1.46 17.36 -2.15
C ASP A 111 -0.35 16.66 -1.34
N SER A 112 -0.69 16.15 -0.15
CA SER A 112 0.22 15.43 0.77
C SER A 112 0.99 14.30 0.09
N ALA A 113 0.45 13.80 -1.03
CA ALA A 113 1.09 12.88 -1.94
C ALA A 113 2.30 13.47 -2.69
N ARG A 114 2.79 14.69 -2.38
CA ARG A 114 4.05 15.26 -2.94
C ARG A 114 5.20 15.23 -1.94
N LEU A 115 4.91 14.97 -0.67
CA LEU A 115 5.90 14.92 0.40
C LEU A 115 6.98 13.87 0.13
N HIS A 116 6.62 12.75 -0.52
CA HIS A 116 7.58 11.72 -0.89
C HIS A 116 8.61 12.20 -1.93
N TYR A 117 8.27 13.16 -2.78
CA TYR A 117 9.23 13.78 -3.70
C TYR A 117 10.24 14.63 -2.95
N MET A 118 9.81 15.41 -1.94
CA MET A 118 10.72 16.17 -1.09
C MET A 118 11.68 15.25 -0.33
N PHE A 119 11.18 14.16 0.25
CA PHE A 119 12.04 13.15 0.89
C PHE A 119 12.98 12.43 -0.09
N SER A 120 12.58 12.27 -1.35
CA SER A 120 13.45 11.72 -2.40
C SER A 120 14.58 12.70 -2.73
N ALA A 121 14.27 13.99 -2.84
CA ALA A 121 15.25 15.04 -3.07
C ALA A 121 16.25 15.16 -1.89
N LEU A 122 15.76 15.10 -0.64
CA LEU A 122 16.61 15.08 0.56
C LEU A 122 17.48 13.83 0.69
N ARG A 123 17.20 12.76 -0.06
CA ARG A 123 18.00 11.54 -0.08
C ARG A 123 19.18 11.64 -1.04
N ASP A 124 19.13 12.51 -2.04
CA ASP A 124 20.16 12.59 -3.08
C ASP A 124 21.54 12.97 -2.52
N CYS A 125 21.61 13.61 -1.34
CA CYS A 125 22.86 13.89 -0.66
C CYS A 125 23.51 12.68 0.05
N VAL A 126 22.80 11.57 0.26
CA VAL A 126 23.31 10.39 0.98
C VAL A 126 24.55 9.76 0.31
N PRO A 127 24.59 9.53 -1.03
CA PRO A 127 25.80 9.07 -1.69
C PRO A 127 27.00 9.99 -1.49
N ALA A 128 26.81 11.32 -1.48
CA ALA A 128 27.89 12.27 -1.21
C ALA A 128 28.38 12.17 0.24
N MET A 129 27.48 11.98 1.21
CA MET A 129 27.83 11.77 2.63
C MET A 129 28.64 10.50 2.85
N MET A 130 28.38 9.42 2.10
CA MET A 130 29.16 8.18 2.20
C MET A 130 30.64 8.36 1.80
N HIS A 131 30.98 9.42 1.07
CA HIS A 131 32.35 9.76 0.70
C HIS A 131 33.00 10.80 1.63
N ALA A 132 32.30 11.21 2.69
CA ALA A 132 32.83 12.13 3.68
C ALA A 132 34.04 11.53 4.41
N ARG A 133 35.16 12.27 4.42
CA ARG A 133 36.41 11.88 5.10
C ARG A 133 36.72 12.68 6.36
N HIS A 134 35.86 13.63 6.72
CA HIS A 134 36.06 14.55 7.84
C HIS A 134 35.59 13.97 9.19
N LEU A 135 35.02 12.76 9.19
CA LEU A 135 34.56 12.03 10.38
C LEU A 135 35.18 10.63 10.40
N GLU A 136 35.23 10.02 11.59
CA GLU A 136 35.75 8.67 11.81
C GLU A 136 34.95 7.60 11.05
N SER A 137 33.64 7.81 10.89
CA SER A 137 32.75 6.98 10.08
C SER A 137 31.69 7.88 9.42
N TYR A 138 31.34 7.57 8.16
CA TYR A 138 30.24 8.23 7.45
C TYR A 138 28.87 7.93 8.11
N GLU A 139 28.78 6.85 8.90
CA GLU A 139 27.56 6.45 9.60
C GLU A 139 27.13 7.51 10.61
N VAL A 140 28.09 8.15 11.30
CA VAL A 140 27.81 9.22 12.26
C VAL A 140 27.13 10.41 11.57
N LEU A 141 27.61 10.76 10.36
CA LEU A 141 27.01 11.85 9.58
C LEU A 141 25.58 11.53 9.15
N LEU A 142 25.33 10.28 8.75
CA LEU A 142 24.01 9.81 8.35
C LEU A 142 23.03 9.79 9.53
N GLU A 143 23.46 9.31 10.69
CA GLU A 143 22.63 9.29 11.91
C GLU A 143 22.27 10.70 12.38
N CYS A 144 23.24 11.62 12.39
CA CYS A 144 22.98 13.02 12.75
C CYS A 144 21.99 13.67 11.77
N TYR A 145 22.17 13.45 10.47
CA TYR A 145 21.28 14.00 9.44
C TYR A 145 19.86 13.42 9.52
N ASP A 146 19.73 12.09 9.70
CA ASP A 146 18.43 11.45 9.87
C ASP A 146 17.70 11.98 11.11
N LYS A 147 18.41 12.12 12.23
CA LYS A 147 17.86 12.66 13.47
C LYS A 147 17.35 14.09 13.30
N GLU A 148 18.12 14.97 12.68
CA GLU A 148 17.74 16.37 12.43
C GLU A 148 16.46 16.46 11.59
N ILE A 149 16.40 15.73 10.47
CA ILE A 149 15.23 15.74 9.58
C ILE A 149 13.99 15.18 10.28
N MET A 150 14.16 14.16 11.12
CA MET A 150 13.06 13.56 11.88
C MET A 150 12.61 14.43 13.06
N GLU A 151 13.50 15.20 13.68
CA GLU A 151 13.14 16.18 14.71
C GLU A 151 12.28 17.30 14.12
N VAL A 152 12.68 17.88 12.98
CA VAL A 152 11.88 18.90 12.26
C VAL A 152 10.48 18.37 11.89
N LEU A 153 10.40 17.11 11.46
CA LEU A 153 9.13 16.47 11.16
C LEU A 153 8.26 16.31 12.42
N ASN A 154 8.85 15.87 13.54
CA ASN A 154 8.14 15.62 14.79
C ASN A 154 7.69 16.90 15.50
N GLU A 155 8.44 18.00 15.38
CA GLU A 155 8.06 19.30 15.96
C GLU A 155 6.87 19.95 15.23
N GLY A 156 6.70 19.69 13.92
CA GLY A 156 5.56 20.15 13.13
C GLY A 156 4.31 19.23 13.17
N LEU A 157 4.37 18.09 13.89
CA LEU A 157 3.31 17.07 13.88
C LEU A 157 2.26 17.34 14.98
N ASP A 158 1.23 18.11 14.64
CA ASP A 158 0.00 18.17 15.43
C ASP A 158 -0.80 16.84 15.31
N VAL A 159 -1.56 16.47 16.34
CA VAL A 159 -2.21 15.15 16.49
C VAL A 159 -3.15 14.80 15.33
N LEU A 160 -3.73 15.81 14.66
CA LEU A 160 -4.54 15.63 13.44
C LEU A 160 -3.72 15.21 12.21
N GLU A 161 -2.45 15.57 12.14
CA GLU A 161 -1.55 15.34 11.01
C GLU A 161 -0.94 13.92 11.07
N ILE A 162 -0.72 13.36 12.27
CA ILE A 162 -0.42 11.92 12.47
C ILE A 162 -1.55 11.06 11.88
N MET A 163 -2.81 11.50 12.04
CA MET A 163 -3.98 10.83 11.47
C MET A 163 -4.10 11.05 9.95
N ARG A 164 -3.54 12.14 9.40
CA ARG A 164 -3.57 12.49 7.97
C ARG A 164 -2.43 11.84 7.16
N ASN A 165 -1.21 11.80 7.71
CA ASN A 165 0.03 11.40 7.03
C ASN A 165 0.53 9.99 7.35
N ILE A 166 -0.32 9.17 7.97
CA ILE A 166 0.03 7.80 8.32
C ILE A 166 0.46 6.97 7.09
N HIS A 167 -0.03 7.29 5.89
CA HIS A 167 0.33 6.67 4.61
C HIS A 167 1.79 6.90 4.18
N VAL A 168 2.37 8.10 4.37
CA VAL A 168 3.79 8.38 4.06
C VAL A 168 4.72 7.65 5.04
N PHE A 169 4.31 7.59 6.31
CA PHE A 169 5.00 6.80 7.33
C PHE A 169 4.85 5.28 7.08
N VAL A 170 3.72 4.85 6.47
CA VAL A 170 3.47 3.47 6.03
C VAL A 170 4.35 3.10 4.84
N SER A 171 4.46 3.94 3.80
CA SER A 171 5.22 3.62 2.58
C SER A 171 6.72 3.52 2.81
N ARG A 172 7.29 4.23 3.79
CA ARG A 172 8.74 4.14 4.12
C ARG A 172 9.09 2.97 5.04
N TYR A 173 8.15 2.44 5.83
CA TYR A 173 8.35 1.29 6.72
C TYR A 173 7.73 -0.04 6.24
N LEU A 174 7.07 -0.05 5.07
CA LEU A 174 6.59 -1.28 4.39
C LEU A 174 7.69 -2.02 3.61
N TYR A 175 8.96 -1.62 3.71
CA TYR A 175 10.10 -2.45 3.27
C TYR A 175 10.47 -3.49 4.34
N ASN A 176 9.50 -4.29 4.77
CA ASN A 176 9.80 -5.63 5.25
C ASN A 176 9.58 -6.57 4.07
N LEU A 177 10.56 -7.45 3.81
CA LEU A 177 10.62 -8.43 2.71
C LEU A 177 9.36 -9.32 2.53
N ASN A 178 8.38 -9.24 3.44
CA ASN A 178 7.18 -10.06 3.48
C ASN A 178 5.85 -9.28 3.25
N ASN A 179 5.89 -7.99 2.90
CA ASN A 179 4.67 -7.21 2.59
C ASN A 179 3.61 -7.20 3.72
N GLN A 180 4.07 -7.26 4.97
CA GLN A 180 3.25 -7.46 6.17
C GLN A 180 3.34 -6.24 7.11
N TYR A 181 2.23 -5.85 7.73
CA TYR A 181 2.21 -4.76 8.73
C TYR A 181 2.95 -5.20 10.01
N PRO A 182 4.04 -4.53 10.43
CA PRO A 182 4.85 -4.97 11.57
C PRO A 182 4.11 -4.87 12.91
N PHE A 183 4.21 -5.89 13.76
CA PHE A 183 3.63 -5.90 15.11
C PHE A 183 4.20 -4.77 15.99
N GLU A 184 5.52 -4.60 15.96
CA GLU A 184 6.26 -3.62 16.75
C GLU A 184 5.78 -2.20 16.46
N ARG A 185 5.29 -1.96 15.25
CA ARG A 185 4.74 -0.66 14.86
C ARG A 185 3.42 -0.36 15.58
N ALA A 186 2.49 -1.31 15.58
CA ALA A 186 1.22 -1.13 16.26
C ALA A 186 1.40 -0.99 17.79
N ASP A 187 2.37 -1.70 18.38
CA ASP A 187 2.75 -1.55 19.79
C ASP A 187 3.39 -0.19 20.07
N LYS A 188 4.35 0.26 19.26
CA LYS A 188 4.96 1.60 19.37
C LYS A 188 3.92 2.71 19.26
N PHE A 189 2.96 2.58 18.33
CA PHE A 189 1.87 3.54 18.18
C PHE A 189 1.00 3.61 19.43
N ASN A 190 0.58 2.46 19.97
CA ASN A 190 -0.16 2.38 21.24
C ASN A 190 0.58 3.11 22.39
N ARG A 191 1.88 2.85 22.53
CA ARG A 191 2.72 3.51 23.55
C ARG A 191 2.85 5.00 23.31
N GLY A 192 2.99 5.42 22.04
CA GLY A 192 3.06 6.82 21.64
C GLY A 192 1.80 7.59 22.02
N ILE A 193 0.62 7.07 21.67
CA ILE A 193 -0.66 7.71 22.01
C ILE A 193 -0.86 7.83 23.52
N ARG A 194 -0.45 6.83 24.32
CA ARG A 194 -0.53 6.91 25.79
C ARG A 194 0.34 8.04 26.37
N LYS A 195 1.42 8.44 25.70
CA LYS A 195 2.28 9.55 26.13
C LYS A 195 1.70 10.93 25.82
N LEU A 196 0.79 11.04 24.84
CA LEU A 196 0.16 12.31 24.46
C LEU A 196 -0.83 12.82 25.50
N GLY A 197 -1.29 11.95 26.41
CA GLY A 197 -2.17 12.33 27.50
C GLY A 197 -3.13 11.20 27.86
N ILE A 198 -3.60 11.26 29.10
CA ILE A 198 -4.63 10.37 29.66
C ILE A 198 -5.76 11.28 30.13
N THR A 199 -7.00 10.92 29.84
CA THR A 199 -8.16 11.67 30.34
C THR A 199 -8.25 11.63 31.86
N PRO A 200 -9.04 12.52 32.49
CA PRO A 200 -9.31 12.46 33.92
C PRO A 200 -9.80 11.08 34.39
N ASP A 201 -10.47 10.32 33.52
CA ASP A 201 -10.99 8.98 33.78
C ASP A 201 -9.95 7.86 33.61
N GLY A 202 -8.67 8.20 33.36
CA GLY A 202 -7.60 7.22 33.23
C GLY A 202 -7.53 6.52 31.86
N GLN A 203 -8.16 7.07 30.82
CA GLN A 203 -8.23 6.45 29.49
C GLN A 203 -7.33 7.17 28.49
N SER A 204 -6.67 6.42 27.61
CA SER A 204 -5.97 7.00 26.46
C SER A 204 -6.96 7.41 25.37
N TYR A 205 -6.53 8.28 24.44
CA TYR A 205 -7.34 8.62 23.26
C TYR A 205 -7.72 7.38 22.43
N LEU A 206 -6.86 6.37 22.40
CA LEU A 206 -7.14 5.12 21.69
C LEU A 206 -8.23 4.30 22.39
N ASP A 207 -8.30 4.36 23.73
CA ASP A 207 -9.35 3.69 24.49
C ASP A 207 -10.72 4.33 24.25
N GLN A 208 -10.77 5.66 24.16
CA GLN A 208 -11.98 6.39 23.78
C GLN A 208 -12.40 6.03 22.35
N PHE A 209 -11.45 5.96 21.42
CA PHE A 209 -11.76 5.62 20.04
C PHE A 209 -12.28 4.19 19.91
N ARG A 210 -11.65 3.23 20.59
CA ARG A 210 -12.16 1.86 20.69
C ARG A 210 -13.58 1.83 21.23
N GLN A 211 -13.88 2.57 22.30
CA GLN A 211 -15.23 2.63 22.87
C GLN A 211 -16.25 3.21 21.89
N LEU A 212 -15.90 4.27 21.16
CA LEU A 212 -16.74 4.85 20.13
C LEU A 212 -17.05 3.83 19.02
N ILE A 213 -16.04 3.10 18.55
CA ILE A 213 -16.22 2.04 17.55
C ILE A 213 -17.11 0.93 18.10
N SER A 214 -16.90 0.50 19.35
CA SER A 214 -17.77 -0.48 20.01
C SER A 214 -19.22 0.01 20.12
N GLN A 215 -19.45 1.28 20.46
CA GLN A 215 -20.79 1.88 20.52
C GLN A 215 -21.48 1.90 19.15
N ILE A 216 -20.75 2.27 18.10
CA ILE A 216 -21.23 2.19 16.71
C ILE A 216 -21.67 0.77 16.39
N GLY A 217 -20.82 -0.22 16.64
CA GLY A 217 -21.18 -1.61 16.36
C GLY A 217 -22.30 -2.16 17.24
N ASN A 218 -22.41 -1.72 18.49
CA ASN A 218 -23.54 -2.06 19.36
C ASN A 218 -24.86 -1.47 18.82
N ALA A 219 -24.86 -0.24 18.32
CA ALA A 219 -26.01 0.35 17.65
C ALA A 219 -26.40 -0.46 16.40
N MET A 220 -25.41 -0.87 15.59
CA MET A 220 -25.64 -1.75 14.43
C MET A 220 -26.21 -3.11 14.83
N GLY A 221 -25.69 -3.70 15.90
CA GLY A 221 -26.20 -4.95 16.48
C GLY A 221 -27.63 -4.82 17.01
N TYR A 222 -27.96 -3.68 17.63
CA TYR A 222 -29.31 -3.38 18.11
C TYR A 222 -30.32 -3.22 16.97
N VAL A 223 -29.97 -2.48 15.91
CA VAL A 223 -30.78 -2.36 14.68
C VAL A 223 -31.05 -3.74 14.09
N ARG A 224 -30.05 -4.62 14.06
CA ARG A 224 -30.21 -6.02 13.63
C ARG A 224 -31.17 -6.79 14.54
N MET A 225 -31.03 -6.67 15.85
CA MET A 225 -31.85 -7.39 16.82
C MET A 225 -33.33 -7.01 16.69
N ILE A 226 -33.64 -5.71 16.58
CA ILE A 226 -35.01 -5.22 16.35
C ILE A 226 -35.58 -5.85 15.07
N ARG A 227 -34.80 -5.88 13.98
CA ARG A 227 -35.25 -6.48 12.71
C ARG A 227 -35.56 -7.96 12.84
N SER A 228 -34.65 -8.73 13.44
CA SER A 228 -34.84 -10.18 13.65
C SER A 228 -36.03 -10.46 14.57
N GLY A 229 -36.24 -9.64 15.60
CA GLY A 229 -37.42 -9.71 16.46
C GLY A 229 -38.72 -9.39 15.72
N GLY A 230 -38.73 -8.34 14.89
CA GLY A 230 -39.88 -7.97 14.05
C GLY A 230 -40.26 -9.07 13.06
N LEU A 231 -39.28 -9.66 12.37
CA LEU A 231 -39.48 -10.80 11.47
C LEU A 231 -40.08 -12.01 12.19
N HIS A 232 -39.63 -12.30 13.41
CA HIS A 232 -40.14 -13.41 14.20
C HIS A 232 -41.59 -13.19 14.66
N CYS A 233 -41.95 -11.97 15.09
CA CYS A 233 -43.32 -11.60 15.45
C CYS A 233 -44.28 -11.68 14.26
N CYS A 234 -43.87 -11.20 13.08
CA CYS A 234 -44.67 -11.30 11.85
C CYS A 234 -44.77 -12.75 11.35
N SER A 235 -43.68 -13.53 11.37
CA SER A 235 -43.70 -14.95 11.00
C SER A 235 -44.66 -15.77 11.88
N SER A 236 -44.77 -15.43 13.16
CA SER A 236 -45.74 -16.04 14.08
C SER A 236 -47.19 -15.66 13.76
N ALA A 237 -47.44 -14.46 13.22
CA ALA A 237 -48.76 -13.99 12.76
C ALA A 237 -49.13 -14.46 11.34
N ILE A 238 -48.16 -14.92 10.54
CA ILE A 238 -48.30 -15.30 9.12
C ILE A 238 -48.93 -16.70 8.91
N ARG A 239 -49.17 -17.50 9.95
CA ARG A 239 -49.82 -18.82 9.81
C ARG A 239 -51.28 -18.80 9.28
N GLN A 240 -51.80 -17.67 8.81
CA GLN A 240 -53.22 -17.52 8.46
C GLN A 240 -53.58 -16.73 7.18
N LEU A 241 -52.67 -16.28 6.31
CA LEU A 241 -53.12 -15.44 5.17
C LEU A 241 -52.23 -15.47 3.91
N ASP A 242 -52.61 -16.27 2.91
CA ASP A 242 -51.85 -16.48 1.66
C ASP A 242 -51.96 -15.35 0.62
N SER A 243 -52.95 -14.45 0.68
CA SER A 243 -53.08 -13.38 -0.33
C SER A 243 -52.33 -12.09 0.00
N VAL A 244 -52.10 -11.80 1.29
CA VAL A 244 -51.23 -10.68 1.71
C VAL A 244 -49.75 -11.03 1.47
N LEU A 245 -49.43 -12.31 1.36
CA LEU A 245 -48.07 -12.86 1.24
C LEU A 245 -47.35 -12.40 -0.06
N SER A 246 -48.07 -12.19 -1.17
CA SER A 246 -47.46 -11.76 -2.44
C SER A 246 -47.01 -10.29 -2.41
N ASP A 247 -47.87 -9.40 -1.95
CA ASP A 247 -47.56 -7.97 -1.83
C ASP A 247 -46.56 -7.67 -0.70
N LEU A 248 -46.59 -8.48 0.38
CA LEU A 248 -45.60 -8.37 1.45
C LEU A 248 -44.23 -8.89 1.00
N THR A 249 -44.14 -10.04 0.34
CA THR A 249 -42.84 -10.60 -0.13
C THR A 249 -42.10 -9.63 -1.05
N ARG A 250 -42.84 -8.90 -1.91
CA ARG A 250 -42.26 -7.86 -2.78
C ARG A 250 -41.73 -6.65 -1.99
N ASN A 251 -42.50 -6.15 -1.01
CA ASN A 251 -42.06 -5.06 -0.13
C ASN A 251 -40.92 -5.48 0.84
N PHE A 252 -40.84 -6.77 1.22
CA PHE A 252 -39.80 -7.31 2.09
C PHE A 252 -38.45 -7.52 1.39
N ALA A 253 -38.44 -7.79 0.08
CA ALA A 253 -37.21 -7.88 -0.72
C ALA A 253 -36.55 -6.51 -0.95
N GLU A 254 -37.34 -5.43 -0.99
CA GLU A 254 -36.82 -4.06 -0.99
C GLU A 254 -36.46 -3.59 0.43
N GLY A 255 -37.19 -4.03 1.46
CA GLY A 255 -36.88 -3.78 2.87
C GLY A 255 -35.67 -4.54 3.44
N THR A 256 -35.00 -5.40 2.66
CA THR A 256 -33.75 -6.07 3.09
C THR A 256 -32.52 -5.16 3.04
N GLU A 257 -32.62 -3.95 2.46
CA GLU A 257 -31.50 -3.04 2.21
C GLU A 257 -31.28 -1.95 3.30
N TYR A 258 -31.79 -2.08 4.53
CA TYR A 258 -31.56 -1.04 5.57
C TYR A 258 -30.07 -0.76 5.86
N PHE A 259 -29.23 -1.80 5.86
CA PHE A 259 -27.79 -1.63 6.04
C PHE A 259 -27.15 -0.93 4.85
N LYS A 260 -27.61 -1.22 3.63
CA LYS A 260 -27.23 -0.48 2.43
C LYS A 260 -27.69 0.97 2.51
N MET A 261 -28.93 1.25 2.93
CA MET A 261 -29.42 2.61 3.14
C MET A 261 -28.58 3.37 4.17
N LEU A 262 -28.23 2.74 5.30
CA LEU A 262 -27.33 3.35 6.29
C LEU A 262 -25.94 3.59 5.71
N VAL A 263 -25.40 2.66 4.93
CA VAL A 263 -24.12 2.85 4.25
C VAL A 263 -24.23 3.99 3.22
N ASP A 264 -25.28 4.04 2.42
CA ASP A 264 -25.48 5.01 1.35
C ASP A 264 -25.74 6.42 1.88
N VAL A 265 -26.41 6.56 3.02
CA VAL A 265 -26.65 7.85 3.68
C VAL A 265 -25.37 8.38 4.33
N PHE A 266 -24.59 7.53 5.02
CA PHE A 266 -23.41 7.99 5.76
C PHE A 266 -22.12 7.98 4.94
N ALA A 267 -22.02 7.20 3.86
CA ALA A 267 -20.81 7.14 3.04
C ALA A 267 -20.44 8.49 2.40
N PRO A 268 -21.35 9.30 1.84
CA PRO A 268 -21.01 10.62 1.28
C PRO A 268 -20.41 11.57 2.31
N GLU A 269 -20.96 11.60 3.53
CA GLU A 269 -20.48 12.44 4.63
C GLU A 269 -19.10 12.00 5.13
N PHE A 270 -18.88 10.68 5.27
CA PHE A 270 -17.59 10.14 5.73
C PHE A 270 -16.50 10.18 4.64
N ARG A 271 -16.88 10.15 3.36
CA ARG A 271 -15.95 10.27 2.22
C ARG A 271 -15.77 11.72 1.74
N SER A 272 -16.40 12.67 2.41
CA SER A 272 -16.28 14.11 2.13
C SER A 272 -14.81 14.58 2.19
N PRO A 273 -14.38 15.54 1.36
CA PRO A 273 -13.05 16.15 1.44
C PRO A 273 -12.74 16.83 2.78
N LYS A 274 -13.75 17.10 3.62
CA LYS A 274 -13.53 17.56 4.99
C LYS A 274 -12.93 16.46 5.88
N ASN A 275 -13.24 15.21 5.57
CA ASN A 275 -12.90 14.03 6.37
C ASN A 275 -11.80 13.18 5.71
N MET A 276 -10.80 13.83 5.08
CA MET A 276 -9.70 13.14 4.39
C MET A 276 -8.92 12.17 5.29
N HIS A 277 -8.83 12.47 6.59
CA HIS A 277 -8.18 11.60 7.58
C HIS A 277 -8.84 10.20 7.65
N LEU A 278 -10.14 10.09 7.34
CA LEU A 278 -10.84 8.80 7.34
C LEU A 278 -10.42 7.90 6.18
N ARG A 279 -9.82 8.43 5.10
CA ARG A 279 -9.29 7.61 3.98
C ARG A 279 -8.20 6.63 4.40
N ASN A 280 -7.61 6.83 5.58
CA ASN A 280 -6.54 6.00 6.12
C ASN A 280 -6.98 5.18 7.34
N PHE A 281 -8.28 5.06 7.60
CA PHE A 281 -8.80 4.35 8.76
C PHE A 281 -8.32 2.90 8.86
N TYR A 282 -8.16 2.18 7.74
CA TYR A 282 -7.61 0.81 7.75
C TYR A 282 -6.24 0.67 8.42
N ILE A 283 -5.44 1.74 8.51
CA ILE A 283 -4.10 1.74 9.11
C ILE A 283 -4.15 1.87 10.64
N ILE A 284 -5.22 2.45 11.21
CA ILE A 284 -5.41 2.55 12.66
C ILE A 284 -6.05 1.28 13.24
N VAL A 285 -6.65 0.43 12.40
CA VAL A 285 -7.25 -0.84 12.83
C VAL A 285 -6.25 -1.75 13.54
N PRO A 286 -5.01 -1.98 13.05
CA PRO A 286 -4.02 -2.80 13.76
C PRO A 286 -3.72 -2.32 15.20
N PRO A 287 -3.36 -1.05 15.46
CA PRO A 287 -3.24 -0.55 16.83
C PRO A 287 -4.51 -0.69 17.68
N LEU A 288 -5.70 -0.44 17.09
CA LEU A 288 -6.98 -0.58 17.79
C LEU A 288 -7.27 -2.03 18.20
N THR A 289 -6.92 -3.00 17.35
CA THR A 289 -7.08 -4.42 17.68
C THR A 289 -6.15 -4.85 18.81
N LEU A 290 -4.91 -4.31 18.89
CA LEU A 290 -4.04 -4.53 20.05
C LEU A 290 -4.66 -3.98 21.33
N ASN A 291 -5.12 -2.73 21.28
CA ASN A 291 -5.77 -2.07 22.41
C ASN A 291 -7.02 -2.84 22.88
N PHE A 292 -7.82 -3.31 21.93
CA PHE A 292 -9.00 -4.13 22.21
C PHE A 292 -8.66 -5.44 22.88
N VAL A 293 -7.65 -6.18 22.40
CA VAL A 293 -7.26 -7.46 23.01
C VAL A 293 -6.72 -7.26 24.43
N GLU A 294 -5.88 -6.24 24.66
CA GLU A 294 -5.43 -5.89 26.01
C GLU A 294 -6.61 -5.59 26.95
N HIS A 295 -7.57 -4.79 26.48
CA HIS A 295 -8.77 -4.47 27.23
C HIS A 295 -9.65 -5.70 27.49
N SER A 296 -9.86 -6.56 26.48
CA SER A 296 -10.64 -7.80 26.59
C SER A 296 -10.07 -8.73 27.65
N ILE A 297 -8.75 -8.94 27.65
CA ILE A 297 -8.06 -9.75 28.65
C ILE A 297 -8.24 -9.14 30.04
N SER A 298 -8.04 -7.83 30.18
CA SER A 298 -8.23 -7.11 31.45
C SER A 298 -9.66 -7.24 31.99
N CYS A 299 -10.67 -7.16 31.12
CA CYS A 299 -12.08 -7.37 31.49
C CYS A 299 -12.33 -8.82 31.94
N LYS A 300 -11.77 -9.81 31.24
CA LYS A 300 -11.88 -11.23 31.60
C LYS A 300 -11.19 -11.56 32.92
N GLU A 301 -10.05 -10.94 33.20
CA GLU A 301 -9.38 -11.08 34.50
C GLU A 301 -10.19 -10.48 35.67
N LYS A 302 -10.91 -9.38 35.42
CA LYS A 302 -11.80 -8.76 36.42
C LYS A 302 -13.04 -9.60 36.72
N LEU A 303 -13.55 -10.39 35.76
CA LEU A 303 -14.67 -11.33 36.00
C LEU A 303 -14.35 -12.38 37.07
N ASN A 304 -13.08 -12.76 37.20
CA ASN A 304 -12.61 -13.73 38.20
C ASN A 304 -12.39 -13.10 39.59
N LYS A 305 -12.52 -11.78 39.74
CA LYS A 305 -12.35 -11.06 41.01
C LYS A 305 -13.71 -10.73 41.63
N LYS A 306 -13.77 -10.63 42.97
CA LYS A 306 -15.02 -10.34 43.73
C LYS A 306 -15.67 -9.01 43.35
N ASN A 307 -14.93 -8.07 42.75
CA ASN A 307 -15.41 -6.76 42.33
C ASN A 307 -15.65 -6.76 40.82
N LYS A 308 -16.93 -6.80 40.40
CA LYS A 308 -17.36 -7.02 39.00
C LYS A 308 -17.58 -5.73 38.20
N SER A 309 -17.20 -4.56 38.72
CA SER A 309 -17.36 -3.29 38.01
C SER A 309 -16.43 -3.23 36.78
N GLY A 310 -17.00 -2.99 35.59
CA GLY A 310 -16.26 -2.96 34.32
C GLY A 310 -15.90 -4.34 33.75
N ALA A 311 -16.54 -5.41 34.24
CA ALA A 311 -16.34 -6.76 33.74
C ALA A 311 -17.30 -7.04 32.57
N ALA A 312 -16.74 -7.38 31.40
CA ALA A 312 -17.50 -7.70 30.19
C ALA A 312 -17.08 -9.09 29.69
N PHE A 313 -18.07 -9.91 29.33
CA PHE A 313 -17.85 -11.31 28.89
C PHE A 313 -17.63 -11.41 27.37
N THR A 314 -18.33 -10.59 26.58
CA THR A 314 -18.20 -10.49 25.13
C THR A 314 -18.33 -9.03 24.68
N ASP A 315 -17.53 -8.61 23.71
CA ASP A 315 -17.63 -7.30 23.03
C ASP A 315 -17.61 -7.53 21.52
N ASP A 316 -18.75 -7.98 21.00
CA ASP A 316 -18.98 -8.15 19.55
C ASP A 316 -19.19 -6.80 18.84
N GLY A 317 -19.50 -5.75 19.61
CA GLY A 317 -19.70 -4.39 19.13
C GLY A 317 -18.44 -3.84 18.46
N PHE A 318 -17.26 -4.07 19.04
CA PHE A 318 -16.01 -3.60 18.43
C PHE A 318 -15.81 -4.16 17.01
N ALA A 319 -15.89 -5.49 16.85
CA ALA A 319 -15.69 -6.15 15.56
C ALA A 319 -16.74 -5.72 14.52
N MET A 320 -18.00 -5.58 14.95
CA MET A 320 -19.08 -5.10 14.09
C MET A 320 -18.87 -3.64 13.64
N GLY A 321 -18.41 -2.77 14.56
CA GLY A 321 -18.12 -1.37 14.29
C GLY A 321 -16.96 -1.19 13.32
N VAL A 322 -15.85 -1.93 13.50
CA VAL A 322 -14.72 -1.92 12.57
C VAL A 322 -15.15 -2.36 11.16
N ALA A 323 -15.91 -3.45 11.05
CA ALA A 323 -16.41 -3.92 9.76
C ALA A 323 -17.34 -2.90 9.09
N TYR A 324 -18.23 -2.26 9.86
CA TYR A 324 -19.12 -1.22 9.34
C TYR A 324 -18.34 -0.02 8.80
N ILE A 325 -17.37 0.51 9.55
CA ILE A 325 -16.57 1.67 9.13
C ILE A 325 -15.70 1.32 7.90
N LEU A 326 -15.11 0.12 7.86
CA LEU A 326 -14.34 -0.34 6.69
C LEU A 326 -15.23 -0.46 5.44
N LYS A 327 -16.49 -0.91 5.59
CA LYS A 327 -17.47 -0.92 4.50
C LYS A 327 -17.85 0.50 4.07
N LEU A 328 -18.12 1.37 5.04
CA LEU A 328 -18.52 2.76 4.80
C LEU A 328 -17.47 3.53 3.99
N LEU A 329 -16.18 3.28 4.27
CA LEU A 329 -15.06 3.93 3.62
C LEU A 329 -14.51 3.16 2.41
N ASP A 330 -15.05 1.98 2.11
CA ASP A 330 -14.61 1.07 1.05
C ASP A 330 -13.13 0.65 1.13
N GLN A 331 -12.64 0.42 2.35
CA GLN A 331 -11.22 0.14 2.63
C GLN A 331 -10.90 -1.34 2.86
N TYR A 332 -11.76 -2.24 2.41
CA TYR A 332 -11.54 -3.67 2.66
C TYR A 332 -10.29 -4.23 1.98
N GLN A 333 -10.03 -3.83 0.73
CA GLN A 333 -8.86 -4.29 -0.01
C GLN A 333 -7.57 -3.77 0.63
N GLU A 334 -7.56 -2.49 1.02
CA GLU A 334 -6.41 -1.86 1.68
C GLU A 334 -6.16 -2.44 3.07
N PHE A 335 -7.19 -2.82 3.81
CA PHE A 335 -7.01 -3.54 5.06
C PHE A 335 -6.46 -4.96 4.84
N ASP A 336 -6.98 -5.68 3.84
CA ASP A 336 -6.54 -7.04 3.53
C ASP A 336 -5.07 -7.07 3.09
N SER A 337 -4.60 -6.03 2.38
CA SER A 337 -3.20 -5.91 1.93
C SER A 337 -2.19 -5.76 3.07
N LEU A 338 -2.62 -5.34 4.27
CA LEU A 338 -1.75 -5.23 5.44
C LEU A 338 -1.32 -6.58 6.01
N HIS A 339 -2.09 -7.64 5.74
CA HIS A 339 -1.85 -8.99 6.28
C HIS A 339 -1.67 -9.01 7.81
N TRP A 340 -2.36 -8.10 8.52
CA TRP A 340 -2.12 -7.82 9.94
C TRP A 340 -2.25 -9.04 10.85
N PHE A 341 -3.33 -9.80 10.74
CA PHE A 341 -3.56 -10.98 11.58
C PHE A 341 -2.52 -12.08 11.37
N GLN A 342 -1.94 -12.16 10.17
CA GLN A 342 -0.82 -13.07 9.89
C GLN A 342 0.44 -12.61 10.64
N SER A 343 0.76 -11.31 10.60
CA SER A 343 1.90 -10.74 11.33
C SER A 343 1.78 -10.92 12.83
N VAL A 344 0.58 -10.74 13.39
CA VAL A 344 0.28 -11.01 14.80
C VAL A 344 0.53 -12.48 15.14
N ARG A 345 -0.04 -13.39 14.34
CA ARG A 345 0.12 -14.83 14.56
C ARG A 345 1.59 -15.25 14.51
N GLU A 346 2.34 -14.79 13.51
CA GLU A 346 3.76 -15.09 13.36
C GLU A 346 4.57 -14.63 14.58
N LYS A 347 4.31 -13.41 15.08
CA LYS A 347 4.96 -12.85 16.27
C LYS A 347 4.71 -13.70 17.52
N TYR A 348 3.44 -13.95 17.85
CA TYR A 348 3.09 -14.70 19.06
C TYR A 348 3.57 -16.15 18.99
N VAL A 349 3.42 -16.82 17.84
CA VAL A 349 3.91 -18.19 17.65
C VAL A 349 5.43 -18.26 17.79
N LYS A 350 6.17 -17.26 17.27
CA LYS A 350 7.63 -17.18 17.42
C LYS A 350 8.04 -17.02 18.88
N GLU A 351 7.37 -16.14 19.63
CA GLU A 351 7.62 -15.93 21.06
C GLU A 351 7.28 -17.16 21.90
N ILE A 352 6.12 -17.79 21.67
CA ILE A 352 5.72 -19.04 22.34
C ILE A 352 6.78 -20.12 22.13
N ARG A 353 7.25 -20.33 20.88
CA ARG A 353 8.33 -21.28 20.59
C ARG A 353 9.64 -20.92 21.28
N ALA A 354 9.99 -19.64 21.37
CA ALA A 354 11.22 -19.19 22.03
C ALA A 354 11.17 -19.49 23.55
N VAL A 355 10.03 -19.19 24.19
CA VAL A 355 9.79 -19.50 25.60
C VAL A 355 9.83 -21.01 25.84
N ALA A 356 9.18 -21.81 24.99
CA ALA A 356 9.19 -23.28 25.09
C ALA A 356 10.60 -23.88 24.95
N LYS A 357 11.44 -23.34 24.05
CA LYS A 357 12.84 -23.77 23.92
C LYS A 357 13.65 -23.44 25.17
N GLN A 358 13.48 -22.25 25.74
CA GLN A 358 14.17 -21.85 26.96
C GLN A 358 13.71 -22.67 28.18
N GLN A 359 12.43 -23.07 28.24
CA GLN A 359 11.91 -23.94 29.29
C GLN A 359 12.57 -25.33 29.27
N ASN A 360 12.76 -25.91 28.08
CA ASN A 360 13.44 -27.21 27.93
C ASN A 360 14.92 -27.16 28.33
N VAL A 361 15.58 -26.01 28.22
CA VAL A 361 16.99 -25.85 28.63
C VAL A 361 17.10 -25.61 30.16
N GLN A 362 16.15 -24.91 30.76
CA GLN A 362 16.18 -24.59 32.18
C GLN A 362 15.58 -25.67 33.09
N SER A 363 14.72 -26.55 32.56
CA SER A 363 14.26 -27.75 33.28
C SER A 363 15.42 -28.64 33.73
N THR A 364 16.57 -28.55 33.06
CA THR A 364 17.81 -29.25 33.41
C THR A 364 18.57 -28.61 34.57
N ASN A 365 18.37 -27.30 34.82
CA ASN A 365 19.14 -26.51 35.81
C ASN A 365 18.38 -26.28 37.14
N GLN A 366 17.19 -26.88 37.33
CA GLN A 366 16.41 -26.89 38.59
C GLN A 366 16.06 -25.52 39.22
N ASP A 367 16.02 -24.43 38.45
CA ASP A 367 15.59 -23.13 38.98
C ASP A 367 14.05 -22.99 38.93
N GLU A 368 13.39 -23.44 40.00
CA GLU A 368 11.93 -23.56 40.10
C GLU A 368 11.20 -22.21 39.96
N LYS A 369 11.76 -21.12 40.50
CA LYS A 369 11.17 -19.76 40.39
C LYS A 369 11.21 -19.22 38.97
N LEU A 370 12.31 -19.48 38.26
CA LEU A 370 12.47 -19.07 36.87
C LEU A 370 11.50 -19.86 35.98
N LEU A 371 11.40 -21.18 36.18
CA LEU A 371 10.46 -22.05 35.48
C LEU A 371 9.00 -21.62 35.70
N GLN A 372 8.63 -21.25 36.93
CA GLN A 372 7.30 -20.73 37.25
C GLN A 372 6.98 -19.42 36.50
N THR A 373 7.95 -18.50 36.45
CA THR A 373 7.82 -17.24 35.71
C THR A 373 7.64 -17.49 34.21
N MET A 374 8.40 -18.43 33.64
CA MET A 374 8.28 -18.81 32.23
C MET A 374 6.94 -19.45 31.89
N ASN A 375 6.41 -20.32 32.74
CA ASN A 375 5.09 -20.93 32.57
C ASN A 375 3.97 -19.87 32.55
N LEU A 376 4.07 -18.85 33.41
CA LEU A 376 3.11 -17.75 33.42
C LEU A 376 3.20 -16.94 32.12
N THR A 377 4.42 -16.67 31.63
CA THR A 377 4.65 -15.97 30.36
C THR A 377 4.10 -16.74 29.17
N HIS A 378 4.36 -18.05 29.10
CA HIS A 378 3.82 -18.93 28.05
C HIS A 378 2.29 -18.87 28.01
N LYS A 379 1.65 -19.07 29.17
CA LYS A 379 0.20 -19.03 29.30
C LYS A 379 -0.39 -17.67 28.90
N ARG A 380 0.28 -16.56 29.24
CA ARG A 380 -0.14 -15.21 28.82
C ARG A 380 -0.08 -15.02 27.31
N LEU A 381 0.97 -15.52 26.65
CA LEU A 381 1.11 -15.45 25.20
C LEU A 381 0.03 -16.26 24.49
N GLU A 382 -0.29 -17.47 24.98
CA GLU A 382 -1.37 -18.30 24.45
C GLU A 382 -2.74 -17.63 24.57
N VAL A 383 -3.06 -17.06 25.73
CA VAL A 383 -4.31 -16.33 25.94
C VAL A 383 -4.39 -15.15 24.97
N CYS A 384 -3.30 -14.40 24.80
CA CYS A 384 -3.29 -13.27 23.88
C CYS A 384 -3.54 -13.70 22.43
N LEU A 385 -2.88 -14.77 21.97
CA LEU A 385 -3.09 -15.33 20.64
C LEU A 385 -4.54 -15.81 20.44
N GLN A 386 -5.11 -16.49 21.43
CA GLN A 386 -6.50 -16.95 21.38
C GLN A 386 -7.49 -15.79 21.26
N GLU A 387 -7.28 -14.69 21.98
CA GLU A 387 -8.13 -13.50 21.86
C GLU A 387 -8.03 -12.85 20.47
N PHE A 388 -6.84 -12.83 19.86
CA PHE A 388 -6.69 -12.35 18.48
C PHE A 388 -7.42 -13.25 17.46
N GLU A 389 -7.41 -14.57 17.67
CA GLU A 389 -8.15 -15.50 16.81
C GLU A 389 -9.66 -15.32 16.93
N LEU A 390 -10.18 -15.17 18.16
CA LEU A 390 -11.59 -14.86 18.38
C LEU A 390 -11.98 -13.54 17.70
N LEU A 391 -11.17 -12.49 17.87
CA LEU A 391 -11.38 -11.22 17.19
C LEU A 391 -11.36 -11.36 15.67
N TYR A 392 -10.44 -12.16 15.11
CA TYR A 392 -10.39 -12.44 13.68
C TYR A 392 -11.67 -13.10 13.17
N PHE A 393 -12.21 -14.09 13.89
CA PHE A 393 -13.45 -14.76 13.51
C PHE A 393 -14.67 -13.83 13.62
N SER A 394 -14.76 -13.03 14.70
CA SER A 394 -15.82 -12.04 14.86
C SER A 394 -15.76 -10.95 13.79
N LEU A 395 -14.56 -10.48 13.44
CA LEU A 395 -14.40 -9.49 12.38
C LEU A 395 -14.71 -10.11 11.01
N SER A 396 -14.23 -11.31 10.72
CA SER A 396 -14.47 -11.98 9.44
C SER A 396 -15.96 -12.24 9.20
N SER A 397 -16.67 -12.70 10.24
CA SER A 397 -18.13 -12.87 10.18
C SER A 397 -18.87 -11.55 9.98
N ALA A 398 -18.49 -10.48 10.69
CA ALA A 398 -19.04 -9.15 10.50
C ALA A 398 -18.77 -8.60 9.08
N ARG A 399 -17.61 -8.88 8.49
CA ARG A 399 -17.26 -8.48 7.13
C ARG A 399 -18.08 -9.21 6.06
N ILE A 400 -18.26 -10.52 6.22
CA ILE A 400 -19.12 -11.32 5.34
C ILE A 400 -20.54 -10.77 5.38
N PHE A 401 -21.02 -10.41 6.57
CA PHE A 401 -22.33 -9.80 6.76
C PHE A 401 -22.51 -8.52 5.92
N PHE A 402 -21.52 -7.62 5.88
CA PHE A 402 -21.57 -6.42 5.02
C PHE A 402 -21.17 -6.65 3.55
N ARG A 403 -20.67 -7.84 3.18
CA ARG A 403 -20.35 -8.24 1.80
C ARG A 403 -21.51 -8.94 1.10
N ALA A 404 -22.38 -9.64 1.83
CA ALA A 404 -23.53 -10.37 1.28
C ALA A 404 -24.47 -9.49 0.41
N ASP A 405 -24.51 -8.17 0.66
CA ASP A 405 -25.28 -7.22 -0.17
C ASP A 405 -24.68 -7.00 -1.57
N LYS A 406 -23.36 -7.17 -1.76
CA LYS A 406 -22.72 -7.11 -3.08
C LYS A 406 -23.02 -8.37 -3.89
N THR A 407 -22.98 -9.55 -3.26
CA THR A 407 -23.24 -10.83 -3.95
C THR A 407 -24.68 -10.94 -4.42
N ALA A 408 -25.65 -10.44 -3.65
CA ALA A 408 -27.05 -10.37 -4.09
C ALA A 408 -27.27 -9.34 -5.22
N ALA A 409 -26.52 -8.23 -5.23
CA ALA A 409 -26.58 -7.23 -6.29
C ALA A 409 -25.88 -7.72 -7.58
N GLU A 410 -24.77 -8.44 -7.47
CA GLU A 410 -24.05 -9.10 -8.55
C GLU A 410 -24.89 -10.23 -9.16
N GLU A 411 -25.55 -11.06 -8.34
CA GLU A 411 -26.51 -12.07 -8.81
C GLU A 411 -27.75 -11.45 -9.50
N ASN A 412 -28.22 -10.28 -9.03
CA ASN A 412 -29.32 -9.56 -9.67
C ASN A 412 -28.90 -8.84 -10.95
N GLN A 413 -27.65 -8.38 -11.07
CA GLN A 413 -27.09 -7.84 -12.31
C GLN A 413 -26.92 -8.92 -13.36
N GLU A 414 -26.37 -10.09 -13.00
CA GLU A 414 -26.26 -11.22 -13.93
C GLU A 414 -27.64 -11.73 -14.40
N LYS A 415 -28.67 -11.68 -13.53
CA LYS A 415 -30.05 -12.00 -13.94
C LYS A 415 -30.63 -10.96 -14.89
N LYS A 416 -30.41 -9.67 -14.63
CA LYS A 416 -30.85 -8.58 -15.54
C LYS A 416 -30.15 -8.64 -16.90
N GLU A 417 -28.85 -8.92 -16.92
CA GLU A 417 -28.09 -9.06 -18.17
C GLU A 417 -28.57 -10.28 -18.98
N LYS A 418 -28.86 -11.41 -18.31
CA LYS A 418 -29.46 -12.59 -18.97
C LYS A 418 -30.89 -12.34 -19.46
N GLU A 419 -31.70 -11.57 -18.75
CA GLU A 419 -33.04 -11.17 -19.21
C GLU A 419 -32.95 -10.21 -20.41
N GLU A 420 -32.05 -9.23 -20.39
CA GLU A 420 -31.82 -8.32 -21.53
C GLU A 420 -31.26 -9.04 -22.77
N GLU A 421 -30.41 -10.05 -22.61
CA GLU A 421 -29.96 -10.91 -23.72
C GLU A 421 -31.10 -11.77 -24.28
N SER A 422 -32.01 -12.26 -23.43
CA SER A 422 -33.16 -13.05 -23.87
C SER A 422 -34.19 -12.22 -24.66
N VAL A 423 -34.38 -10.94 -24.28
CA VAL A 423 -35.27 -10.00 -24.97
C VAL A 423 -34.65 -9.52 -26.30
N LYS A 424 -33.31 -9.36 -26.37
CA LYS A 424 -32.61 -9.05 -27.63
C LYS A 424 -32.65 -10.22 -28.62
N ALA A 425 -32.55 -11.47 -28.13
CA ALA A 425 -32.69 -12.65 -28.98
C ALA A 425 -34.11 -12.81 -29.55
N SER A 426 -35.14 -12.40 -28.80
CA SER A 426 -36.54 -12.43 -29.24
C SER A 426 -36.90 -11.37 -30.29
N ASN A 427 -36.17 -10.25 -30.36
CA ASN A 427 -36.50 -9.12 -31.24
C ASN A 427 -35.59 -9.02 -32.49
N GLY A 428 -34.66 -9.96 -32.69
CA GLY A 428 -33.68 -9.96 -33.79
C GLY A 428 -34.18 -10.53 -35.12
N ASP A 429 -35.30 -11.25 -35.14
CA ASP A 429 -35.87 -11.81 -36.37
C ASP A 429 -37.10 -10.99 -36.79
N LEU A 430 -36.89 -9.90 -37.53
CA LEU A 430 -37.83 -9.29 -38.50
C LEU A 430 -37.26 -7.97 -39.02
N SER A 431 -36.30 -8.03 -39.96
CA SER A 431 -36.18 -7.07 -41.06
C SER A 431 -34.96 -7.36 -41.93
N ASN A 432 -35.17 -8.05 -43.05
CA ASN A 432 -34.33 -7.91 -44.24
C ASN A 432 -35.24 -7.86 -45.47
N PRO A 433 -35.30 -6.75 -46.22
CA PRO A 433 -36.02 -6.70 -47.49
C PRO A 433 -35.11 -7.22 -48.62
N THR A 434 -35.64 -8.14 -49.40
CA THR A 434 -35.04 -8.72 -50.61
C THR A 434 -34.91 -7.66 -51.72
N PRO A 435 -33.78 -7.58 -52.46
CA PRO A 435 -33.70 -6.80 -53.69
C PRO A 435 -34.15 -7.63 -54.91
N ALA A 436 -34.96 -7.03 -55.77
CA ALA A 436 -35.47 -7.60 -57.01
C ALA A 436 -34.45 -7.47 -58.16
N ASP A 437 -34.31 -8.54 -58.95
CA ASP A 437 -33.53 -8.61 -60.19
C ASP A 437 -34.09 -7.71 -61.31
N PRO A 438 -33.24 -7.12 -62.19
CA PRO A 438 -33.69 -6.50 -63.42
C PRO A 438 -33.62 -7.47 -64.61
N VAL A 439 -34.64 -7.37 -65.46
CA VAL A 439 -34.86 -8.14 -66.69
C VAL A 439 -33.99 -7.64 -67.86
N VAL A 440 -33.23 -8.57 -68.44
CA VAL A 440 -32.85 -8.81 -69.85
C VAL A 440 -32.90 -7.65 -70.87
N LYS A 441 -31.72 -7.34 -71.43
CA LYS A 441 -31.44 -7.44 -72.88
C LYS A 441 -29.94 -7.53 -73.17
#